data_AF-A0A9P4TUS9-F1
#
_entry.id   AF-A0A9P4TUS9-F1
#
_cell.length_a   1.000
_cell.length_b   1.000
_cell.length_c   1.000
_cell.angle_alpha   90.00
_cell.angle_beta   90.00
_cell.angle_gamma   90.00
#
_symmetry.space_group_name_H-M   'P 1'
#
loop_
_entity.id
_entity.type
_entity.pdbx_description
1 polymer ?
#
loop_
_entity_poly.entity_id
_entity_poly.type
_entity_poly.pdbx_seq_one_letter_code
_entity_poly.pdbx_strand_id
1 'polypeptide(L)'
;MKQRNNVEGRVYRFRSKTEREELLVELPMEVTEIVRAHMILVLDWVPGRNDYVKVMTITSKNHDGEYLPISPTPKKPYPFQLNFANPLPEFLWTGKLMRFTWLPLLSYLKVDASYDVPISALEEVADEYGNQIMLRLRQGGIRQLQHYVKSL
;
A
#
# COMPACT_ATOMS: atom_id res chain seq x y z
N MET A 1 25.63 -1.31 -10.23
CA MET A 1 24.17 -1.50 -10.14
C MET A 1 23.70 -0.94 -8.81
N LYS A 2 22.91 0.15 -8.81
CA LYS A 2 22.24 0.59 -7.57
C LYS A 2 21.35 -0.56 -7.11
N GLN A 3 21.51 -1.02 -5.87
CA GLN A 3 20.57 -1.96 -5.27
C GLN A 3 19.17 -1.39 -5.48
N ARG A 4 18.30 -2.14 -6.17
CA ARG A 4 16.87 -1.84 -6.16
C ARG A 4 16.47 -1.88 -4.69
N ASN A 5 16.25 -0.72 -4.09
CA ASN A 5 15.77 -0.65 -2.72
C ASN A 5 14.51 -1.51 -2.61
N ASN A 6 14.36 -2.22 -1.49
CA ASN A 6 13.23 -3.12 -1.20
C ASN A 6 11.92 -2.32 -1.01
N VAL A 7 11.45 -1.61 -2.04
CA VAL A 7 10.23 -0.76 -2.00
C VAL A 7 8.94 -1.58 -2.00
N GLU A 8 9.02 -2.84 -2.43
CA GLU A 8 7.90 -3.77 -2.50
C GLU A 8 7.25 -4.00 -1.13
N GLY A 9 5.92 -3.97 -1.11
CA GLY A 9 5.13 -4.15 0.10
C GLY A 9 5.09 -2.93 1.01
N ARG A 10 5.76 -1.83 0.67
CA ARG A 10 5.74 -0.61 1.47
C ARG A 10 4.57 0.30 1.07
N VAL A 11 4.09 1.08 2.04
CA VAL A 11 2.99 2.04 1.85
C VAL A 11 3.55 3.44 1.60
N TYR A 12 2.97 4.10 0.61
CA TYR A 12 3.31 5.46 0.20
C TYR A 12 2.02 6.29 0.08
N ARG A 13 2.20 7.60 -0.09
CA ARG A 13 1.19 8.49 -0.65
C ARG A 13 1.81 9.28 -1.81
N PHE A 14 0.96 9.81 -2.68
CA PHE A 14 1.44 10.72 -3.71
C PHE A 14 1.88 12.03 -3.07
N ARG A 15 3.02 12.54 -3.50
CA ARG A 15 3.45 13.90 -3.17
C ARG A 15 2.41 14.91 -3.63
N SER A 16 2.37 16.02 -2.92
CA SER A 16 1.50 17.15 -3.28
C SER A 16 1.80 17.65 -4.69
N LYS A 17 0.84 18.39 -5.28
CA LYS A 17 1.03 18.97 -6.61
C LYS A 17 2.27 19.86 -6.66
N THR A 18 2.46 20.70 -5.65
CA THR A 18 3.60 21.61 -5.53
C THR A 18 4.94 20.86 -5.48
N GLU A 19 5.06 19.85 -4.62
CA GLU A 19 6.30 19.05 -4.55
C GLU A 19 6.61 18.32 -5.86
N ARG A 20 5.59 17.83 -6.57
CA ARG A 20 5.79 17.17 -7.86
C ARG A 20 6.22 18.16 -8.95
N GLU A 21 5.68 19.37 -8.94
CA GLU A 21 6.09 20.45 -9.85
C GLU A 21 7.55 20.87 -9.59
N GLU A 22 7.94 21.01 -8.32
CA GLU A 22 9.34 21.30 -7.92
C GLU A 22 10.31 20.20 -8.35
N LEU A 23 9.88 18.93 -8.27
CA LEU A 23 10.68 17.77 -8.67
C LEU A 23 10.60 17.48 -10.18
N LEU A 24 9.83 18.25 -10.95
CA LEU A 24 9.58 18.04 -12.38
C LEU A 24 9.06 16.61 -12.69
N VAL A 25 8.21 16.09 -11.81
CA VAL A 25 7.66 14.73 -11.93
C VAL A 25 6.26 14.77 -12.53
N GLU A 26 6.16 14.23 -13.74
CA GLU A 26 4.88 14.01 -14.41
C GLU A 26 4.27 12.66 -14.00
N LEU A 27 2.95 12.65 -13.80
CA LEU A 27 2.19 11.44 -13.55
C LEU A 27 1.48 11.00 -14.83
N PRO A 28 1.34 9.68 -15.06
CA PRO A 28 0.52 9.18 -16.14
C PRO A 28 -0.94 9.63 -16.04
N MET A 29 -1.62 9.73 -17.17
CA MET A 29 -2.98 10.28 -17.27
C MET A 29 -4.02 9.42 -16.54
N GLU A 30 -3.78 8.11 -16.44
CA GLU A 30 -4.60 7.16 -15.68
C GLU A 30 -4.59 7.42 -14.16
N VAL A 31 -3.59 8.14 -13.65
CA VAL A 31 -3.48 8.50 -12.23
C VAL A 31 -4.34 9.74 -11.93
N THR A 32 -5.64 9.51 -11.81
CA THR A 32 -6.64 10.55 -11.55
C THR A 32 -6.46 11.22 -10.19
N GLU A 33 -7.13 12.37 -9.98
CA GLU A 33 -7.09 13.06 -8.69
C GLU A 33 -7.59 12.20 -7.53
N ILE A 34 -8.59 11.35 -7.80
CA ILE A 34 -9.14 10.40 -6.83
C ILE A 34 -8.07 9.39 -6.41
N VAL A 35 -7.34 8.80 -7.38
CA VAL A 35 -6.24 7.87 -7.09
C VAL A 35 -5.16 8.53 -6.25
N ARG A 36 -4.82 9.80 -6.54
CA ARG A 36 -3.80 10.55 -5.81
C ARG A 36 -4.17 10.87 -4.36
N ALA A 37 -5.47 10.90 -4.04
CA ALA A 37 -5.95 11.15 -2.68
C ALA A 37 -5.83 9.92 -1.76
N HIS A 38 -5.55 8.73 -2.32
CA HIS A 38 -5.41 7.50 -1.56
C HIS A 38 -3.95 7.24 -1.14
N MET A 39 -3.78 6.54 -0.02
CA MET A 39 -2.55 5.80 0.24
C MET A 39 -2.43 4.67 -0.79
N ILE A 40 -1.20 4.27 -1.08
CA ILE A 40 -0.89 3.26 -2.07
C ILE A 40 0.11 2.25 -1.53
N LEU A 41 0.00 1.02 -2.00
CA LEU A 41 0.94 -0.05 -1.73
C LEU A 41 1.76 -0.32 -2.99
N VAL A 42 3.09 -0.40 -2.86
CA VAL A 42 3.96 -0.82 -3.96
C VAL A 42 3.93 -2.34 -4.10
N LEU A 43 3.55 -2.82 -5.29
CA LEU A 43 3.47 -4.24 -5.62
C LEU A 43 4.79 -4.78 -6.17
N ASP A 44 5.36 -4.14 -7.18
CA ASP A 44 6.56 -4.60 -7.91
C ASP A 44 7.20 -3.42 -8.66
N TRP A 45 8.41 -3.62 -9.17
CA TRP A 45 9.02 -2.75 -10.17
C TRP A 45 8.43 -3.00 -11.57
N VAL A 46 8.31 -1.95 -12.38
CA VAL A 46 7.82 -2.09 -13.75
C VAL A 46 8.95 -2.57 -14.67
N PRO A 47 8.82 -3.73 -15.34
CA PRO A 47 9.83 -4.22 -16.26
C PRO A 47 10.06 -3.24 -17.42
N GLY A 48 11.32 -2.93 -17.74
CA GLY A 48 11.67 -2.04 -18.85
C GLY A 48 11.51 -0.54 -18.59
N ARG A 49 10.94 -0.13 -17.44
CA ARG A 49 10.85 1.28 -17.03
C ARG A 49 11.64 1.50 -15.75
N ASN A 50 12.80 2.13 -15.88
CA ASN A 50 13.62 2.49 -14.72
C ASN A 50 12.86 3.47 -13.83
N ASP A 51 12.98 3.30 -12.51
CA ASP A 51 12.37 4.16 -11.48
C ASP A 51 10.83 4.16 -11.45
N TYR A 52 10.18 3.24 -12.16
CA TYR A 52 8.73 3.05 -12.11
C TYR A 52 8.36 1.85 -11.25
N VAL A 53 7.34 2.05 -10.43
CA VAL A 53 6.76 1.02 -9.57
C VAL A 53 5.29 0.82 -9.90
N LYS A 54 4.86 -0.43 -9.83
CA LYS A 54 3.45 -0.80 -9.92
C LYS A 54 2.82 -0.64 -8.54
N VAL A 55 1.76 0.16 -8.45
CA VAL A 55 1.10 0.49 -7.18
C VAL A 55 -0.39 0.16 -7.21
N MET A 56 -0.94 -0.13 -6.03
CA MET A 56 -2.35 -0.42 -5.80
C MET A 56 -2.90 0.51 -4.72
N THR A 57 -4.17 0.90 -4.81
CA THR A 57 -4.77 1.87 -3.88
C THR A 57 -5.28 1.21 -2.60
N ILE A 58 -5.04 1.88 -1.48
CA ILE A 58 -5.58 1.56 -0.17
C ILE A 58 -6.76 2.47 0.11
N THR A 59 -7.90 1.88 0.48
CA THR A 59 -9.15 2.60 0.75
C THR A 59 -9.81 2.07 2.01
N SER A 60 -10.55 2.92 2.72
CA SER A 60 -11.40 2.51 3.85
C SER A 60 -12.78 2.00 3.42
N LYS A 61 -13.13 2.11 2.14
CA LYS A 61 -14.43 1.71 1.60
C LYS A 61 -14.29 0.62 0.55
N ASN A 62 -15.02 -0.48 0.72
CA ASN A 62 -15.19 -1.54 -0.28
C ASN A 62 -16.52 -1.31 -1.02
N HIS A 63 -16.45 -0.63 -2.18
CA HIS A 63 -17.59 -0.47 -3.07
C HIS A 63 -17.45 -1.48 -4.21
N ASP A 64 -17.27 -0.98 -5.43
CA ASP A 64 -17.16 -1.77 -6.65
C ASP A 64 -15.72 -2.20 -6.93
N GLY A 65 -15.56 -3.49 -7.21
CA GLY A 65 -14.30 -4.10 -7.62
C GLY A 65 -13.82 -5.19 -6.67
N GLU A 66 -12.62 -5.67 -6.95
CA GLU A 66 -11.95 -6.65 -6.10
C GLU A 66 -11.08 -5.99 -5.03
N TYR A 67 -11.25 -6.46 -3.81
CA TYR A 67 -10.56 -5.94 -2.64
C TYR A 67 -9.96 -7.05 -1.80
N LEU A 68 -8.86 -6.73 -1.09
CA LEU A 68 -8.33 -7.56 -0.02
C LEU A 68 -8.28 -6.77 1.30
N PRO A 69 -8.77 -7.32 2.40
CA PRO A 69 -8.76 -6.64 3.69
C PRO A 69 -7.32 -6.56 4.22
N ILE A 70 -6.98 -5.40 4.79
CA ILE A 70 -5.71 -5.19 5.49
C ILE A 70 -5.99 -5.30 6.99
N SER A 71 -5.27 -6.17 7.69
CA SER A 71 -5.40 -6.34 9.14
C SER A 71 -5.29 -5.00 9.86
N PRO A 72 -6.17 -4.73 10.84
CA PRO A 72 -7.13 -5.63 11.49
C PRO A 72 -8.51 -5.77 10.82
N THR A 73 -8.76 -5.26 9.61
CA THR A 73 -10.04 -5.44 8.90
C THR A 73 -10.38 -6.92 8.74
N PRO A 74 -11.53 -7.42 9.20
CA PRO A 74 -11.84 -8.86 9.19
C PRO A 74 -11.69 -9.49 7.80
N LYS A 75 -11.14 -10.72 7.76
CA LYS A 75 -10.90 -11.46 6.52
C LYS A 75 -12.18 -11.75 5.71
N LYS A 76 -13.36 -11.88 6.30
CA LYS A 76 -14.50 -12.55 5.64
C LYS A 76 -15.22 -11.62 4.64
N PRO A 77 -15.57 -12.07 3.41
CA PRO A 77 -15.39 -13.41 2.79
C PRO A 77 -14.14 -13.56 1.87
N TYR A 78 -13.09 -12.75 2.08
CA TYR A 78 -11.93 -12.64 1.18
C TYR A 78 -10.96 -13.84 1.25
N PRO A 79 -10.21 -14.13 0.16
CA PRO A 79 -9.35 -15.31 0.07
C PRO A 79 -8.22 -15.30 1.11
N PHE A 80 -7.65 -14.13 1.38
CA PHE A 80 -6.71 -13.89 2.46
C PHE A 80 -6.77 -12.44 2.94
N GLN A 81 -6.05 -12.15 4.01
CA GLN A 81 -5.95 -10.84 4.64
C GLN A 81 -4.50 -10.40 4.61
N LEU A 82 -4.26 -9.14 4.26
CA LEU A 82 -2.94 -8.54 4.24
C LEU A 82 -2.51 -8.16 5.66
N ASN A 83 -1.23 -8.33 5.97
CA ASN A 83 -0.66 -8.11 7.30
C ASN A 83 0.60 -7.27 7.19
N PHE A 84 0.68 -6.19 7.97
CA PHE A 84 1.91 -5.43 8.12
C PHE A 84 2.94 -6.18 8.99
N ALA A 85 4.21 -5.93 8.71
CA ALA A 85 5.35 -6.45 9.47
C ALA A 85 5.53 -5.70 10.79
N ASN A 86 5.18 -4.42 10.81
CA ASN A 86 5.22 -3.56 11.99
C ASN A 86 4.32 -4.18 13.10
N PRO A 87 4.86 -4.42 14.31
CA PRO A 87 4.07 -4.99 15.40
C PRO A 87 2.98 -4.02 15.81
N LEU A 88 1.70 -4.37 15.61
CA LEU A 88 0.59 -3.48 15.93
C LEU A 88 0.73 -2.96 17.37
N PRO A 89 0.43 -1.68 17.65
CA PRO A 89 0.35 -1.20 19.02
C PRO A 89 -0.69 -2.05 19.76
N GLU A 90 -0.23 -2.74 20.80
CA GLU A 90 -1.04 -3.61 21.64
C GLU A 90 -1.17 -2.97 23.03
N PHE A 91 -2.39 -2.65 23.43
CA PHE A 91 -2.69 -2.18 24.79
C PHE A 91 -3.84 -2.98 25.38
N LEU A 92 -3.73 -3.26 26.68
CA LEU A 92 -4.81 -3.86 27.45
C LEU A 92 -5.75 -2.74 27.91
N TRP A 93 -6.95 -2.69 27.32
CA TRP A 93 -8.02 -1.84 27.81
C TRP A 93 -9.09 -2.72 28.42
N THR A 94 -9.37 -2.55 29.72
CA THR A 94 -10.40 -3.34 30.45
C THR A 94 -10.23 -4.87 30.31
N GLY A 95 -8.98 -5.36 30.28
CA GLY A 95 -8.68 -6.79 30.12
C GLY A 95 -8.86 -7.35 28.70
N LYS A 96 -9.23 -6.52 27.73
CA LYS A 96 -9.25 -6.88 26.30
C LYS A 96 -8.01 -6.32 25.60
N LEU A 97 -7.37 -7.17 24.80
CA LEU A 97 -6.28 -6.77 23.91
C LEU A 97 -6.86 -5.96 22.74
N MET A 98 -6.54 -4.67 22.70
CA MET A 98 -6.88 -3.79 21.57
C MET A 98 -5.69 -3.74 20.62
N ARG A 99 -5.95 -4.01 19.34
CA ARG A 99 -4.98 -3.87 18.24
C ARG A 99 -5.38 -2.68 17.40
N PHE A 100 -4.53 -1.65 17.39
CA PHE A 100 -4.75 -0.47 16.56
C PHE A 100 -4.27 -0.70 15.12
N THR A 101 -4.91 -0.02 14.18
CA THR A 101 -4.52 0.01 12.77
C THR A 101 -3.31 0.93 12.61
N TRP A 102 -2.29 0.51 11.84
CA TRP A 102 -1.24 1.45 11.39
C TRP A 102 -1.74 2.45 10.36
N LEU A 103 -2.86 2.12 9.70
CA LEU A 103 -3.59 3.01 8.81
C LEU A 103 -4.65 3.78 9.62
N PRO A 104 -5.10 4.96 9.18
CA PRO A 104 -6.08 5.75 9.95
C PRO A 104 -7.43 5.05 10.19
N LEU A 105 -7.78 4.08 9.35
CA LEU A 105 -9.06 3.37 9.36
C LEU A 105 -8.87 1.89 9.02
N LEU A 106 -9.89 1.07 9.32
CA LEU A 106 -10.03 -0.24 8.70
C LEU A 106 -9.97 -0.07 7.18
N SER A 107 -9.04 -0.78 6.56
CA SER A 107 -8.65 -0.55 5.18
C SER A 107 -8.67 -1.84 4.36
N TYR A 108 -8.81 -1.63 3.06
CA TYR A 108 -8.78 -2.63 2.00
C TYR A 108 -7.79 -2.17 0.93
N LEU A 109 -7.13 -3.13 0.29
CA LEU A 109 -6.36 -2.92 -0.92
C LEU A 109 -7.25 -3.23 -2.13
N LYS A 110 -7.38 -2.31 -3.08
CA LYS A 110 -8.03 -2.57 -4.37
C LYS A 110 -7.07 -3.33 -5.28
N VAL A 111 -7.43 -4.54 -5.71
CA VAL A 111 -6.51 -5.48 -6.39
C VAL A 111 -6.79 -5.69 -7.88
N ASP A 112 -7.96 -5.25 -8.35
CA ASP A 112 -8.35 -5.23 -9.77
C ASP A 112 -7.82 -3.98 -10.52
N ALA A 113 -7.20 -3.03 -9.81
CA ALA A 113 -6.66 -1.81 -10.39
C ALA A 113 -5.21 -1.57 -9.91
N SER A 114 -4.29 -1.41 -10.87
CA SER A 114 -2.90 -1.06 -10.60
C SER A 114 -2.42 0.04 -11.53
N TYR A 115 -1.51 0.88 -11.04
CA TYR A 115 -0.96 2.02 -11.79
C TYR A 115 0.55 1.94 -11.80
N ASP A 116 1.17 2.30 -12.92
CA ASP A 116 2.62 2.35 -13.05
C ASP A 116 3.08 3.79 -12.84
N VAL A 117 3.76 4.08 -11.74
CA VAL A 117 4.10 5.46 -11.35
C VAL A 117 5.59 5.63 -11.08
N PRO A 118 6.16 6.81 -11.35
CA PRO A 118 7.54 7.08 -10.97
C PRO A 118 7.67 7.12 -9.44
N ILE A 119 8.65 6.41 -8.89
CA ILE A 119 8.89 6.35 -7.43
C ILE A 119 9.15 7.74 -6.83
N SER A 120 9.70 8.67 -7.63
CA SER A 120 9.94 10.06 -7.22
C SER A 120 8.64 10.85 -6.98
N ALA A 121 7.51 10.43 -7.56
CA ALA A 121 6.20 11.03 -7.26
C ALA A 121 5.65 10.62 -5.90
N LEU A 122 6.29 9.67 -5.23
CA LEU A 122 5.81 9.08 -4.00
C LEU A 122 6.63 9.58 -2.81
N GLU A 123 5.96 9.64 -1.66
CA GLU A 123 6.59 9.84 -0.36
C GLU A 123 6.18 8.72 0.59
N GLU A 124 7.13 8.29 1.43
CA GLU A 124 6.95 7.17 2.35
C GLU A 124 5.97 7.55 3.46
N VAL A 125 5.03 6.64 3.75
CA VAL A 125 4.16 6.79 4.91
C VAL A 125 4.81 6.07 6.09
N ALA A 126 5.07 6.83 7.14
CA ALA A 126 5.55 6.32 8.42
C ALA A 126 4.40 6.22 9.44
N ASP A 127 4.55 5.31 10.39
CA ASP A 127 3.71 5.24 11.58
C ASP A 127 4.03 6.38 12.56
N GLU A 128 3.28 6.43 13.67
CA GLU A 128 3.45 7.44 14.73
C GLU A 128 4.84 7.43 15.39
N TYR A 129 5.61 6.35 15.21
CA TYR A 129 6.97 6.18 15.73
C TYR A 129 8.03 6.43 14.64
N GLY A 130 7.64 6.85 13.44
CA GLY A 130 8.54 7.08 12.33
C GLY A 130 8.99 5.81 11.60
N ASN A 131 8.43 4.64 11.93
CA ASN A 131 8.75 3.43 11.17
C ASN A 131 7.91 3.34 9.91
N GLN A 132 8.54 2.91 8.84
CA GLN A 132 7.84 2.71 7.59
C GLN A 132 6.80 1.60 7.67
N ILE A 133 5.60 1.84 7.14
CA ILE A 133 4.55 0.84 7.08
C ILE A 133 4.83 -0.12 5.91
N MET A 134 5.05 -1.39 6.22
CA MET A 134 5.35 -2.40 5.21
C MET A 134 4.65 -3.75 5.46
N LEU A 135 4.26 -4.43 4.39
CA LEU A 135 3.70 -5.77 4.44
C LEU A 135 4.73 -6.79 4.91
N ARG A 136 4.23 -7.88 5.52
CA ARG A 136 5.03 -9.08 5.77
C ARG A 136 5.56 -9.67 4.46
N LEU A 137 6.62 -10.47 4.54
CA LEU A 137 7.18 -11.13 3.36
C LEU A 137 6.41 -12.40 2.93
N ARG A 138 5.71 -13.06 3.87
CA ARG A 138 5.14 -14.41 3.67
C ARG A 138 3.60 -14.38 3.66
N GLN A 139 2.96 -15.09 4.58
CA GLN A 139 1.50 -15.22 4.64
C GLN A 139 0.84 -13.88 4.98
N GLY A 140 -0.17 -13.52 4.19
CA GLY A 140 -0.77 -12.18 4.17
C GLY A 140 0.23 -11.09 3.76
N GLY A 141 1.31 -11.47 3.11
CA GLY A 141 2.42 -10.60 2.77
C GLY A 141 2.53 -10.30 1.29
N ILE A 142 3.57 -9.54 0.92
CA ILE A 142 3.79 -9.08 -0.45
C ILE A 142 3.91 -10.22 -1.48
N ARG A 143 4.57 -11.33 -1.14
CA ARG A 143 4.71 -12.48 -2.06
C ARG A 143 3.38 -13.16 -2.35
N GLN A 144 2.53 -13.30 -1.33
CA GLN A 144 1.20 -13.89 -1.51
C GLN A 144 0.31 -12.95 -2.34
N LEU A 145 0.40 -11.64 -2.10
CA LEU A 145 -0.29 -10.63 -2.89
C LEU A 145 0.14 -10.67 -4.36
N GLN A 146 1.45 -10.64 -4.65
CA GLN A 146 1.98 -10.73 -6.02
C GLN A 146 1.51 -12.00 -6.74
N HIS A 147 1.47 -13.14 -6.05
CA HIS A 147 0.98 -14.38 -6.63
C HIS A 147 -0.51 -14.32 -6.95
N TYR A 148 -1.32 -13.80 -6.01
CA TYR A 148 -2.77 -13.64 -6.21
C TYR A 148 -3.10 -12.71 -7.37
N VAL A 149 -2.46 -11.54 -7.44
CA VAL A 149 -2.68 -10.57 -8.52
C VAL A 149 -2.31 -11.13 -9.89
N LYS A 150 -1.30 -12.01 -9.97
CA LYS A 150 -0.93 -12.70 -11.22
C LYS A 150 -1.94 -13.78 -11.64
N SER A 151 -2.83 -14.20 -10.75
CA SER A 151 -3.85 -15.22 -11.00
C SER A 151 -5.25 -14.66 -11.27
N LEU A 152 -5.44 -13.35 -11.10
CA LEU A 152 -6.64 -12.61 -11.52
C LEU A 152 -6.63 -12.42 -13.05
#